data_AF-A0A929TXN8-F1
#
_entry.id   AF-A0A929TXN8-F1
#
_cell.length_a   1.000
_cell.length_b   1.000
_cell.length_c   1.000
_cell.angle_alpha   90.00
_cell.angle_beta   90.00
_cell.angle_gamma   90.00
#
_symmetry.space_group_name_H-M   'P 1'
#
loop_
_entity.id
_entity.type
_entity.pdbx_description
1 polymer ?
#
loop_
_entity_poly.entity_id
_entity_poly.type
_entity_poly.pdbx_seq_one_letter_code
_entity_poly.pdbx_strand_id
1 'polypeptide(L)'
;MAEPILDYESFFEGAKNALLELDTLSTEEQRLSLESDRISKAIDSEKKATEDKIADTTAKRLKEITSTYDSEIKKAEEQKRLAEAKKEKAKNKKINERISDETKDLREHIAAIKSEIKQEMKNVGIPAFCNTRSYFTFYFPHKFFDYIKILITVVVLFLGLPVLIYKLIPEHKPIYLPFIYFIIVLITGGLYIIIGNLTKARHRDSLMKIRAMRDNIDHDMKRIVLITKDINNDSADDRYDLSSFDNEILAVSDKLSDLNEKRNAAVSDFENNTKKIITDEIRESSREKLESLGNELEVTKKSLSSIADRRSQINLTISDKYESYLGRGFLNTEKIDALQKLITDGEANNISEAIDLYERRQNG
;
A
#
# COMPACT_ATOMS: atom_id res chain seq x y z
N MET A 1 -75.91 1.34 40.40
CA MET A 1 -77.11 0.53 40.07
C MET A 1 -77.38 0.79 38.61
N ALA A 2 -77.40 -0.24 37.78
CA ALA A 2 -77.62 -0.12 36.35
C ALA A 2 -79.07 0.33 36.11
N GLU A 3 -79.29 1.40 35.33
CA GLU A 3 -80.63 1.89 35.02
C GLU A 3 -81.38 0.88 34.13
N PRO A 4 -82.71 0.73 34.27
CA PRO A 4 -83.48 -0.16 33.42
C PRO A 4 -83.48 0.35 31.98
N ILE A 5 -83.15 -0.53 31.04
CA ILE A 5 -83.16 -0.21 29.60
C ILE A 5 -84.62 -0.13 29.15
N LEU A 6 -85.04 1.05 28.71
CA LEU A 6 -86.42 1.35 28.30
C LEU A 6 -86.62 1.18 26.79
N ASP A 7 -85.54 1.29 26.00
CA ASP A 7 -85.53 1.14 24.55
C ASP A 7 -84.33 0.25 24.15
N TYR A 8 -84.63 -1.01 23.83
CA TYR A 8 -83.63 -1.99 23.42
C TYR A 8 -83.10 -1.74 22.00
N GLU A 9 -83.90 -1.16 21.10
CA GLU A 9 -83.50 -0.90 19.72
C GLU A 9 -82.41 0.17 19.68
N SER A 10 -82.64 1.31 20.33
CA SER A 10 -81.62 2.37 20.46
C SER A 10 -80.37 1.91 21.22
N PHE A 11 -80.52 1.03 22.21
CA PHE A 11 -79.39 0.46 22.95
C PHE A 11 -78.48 -0.39 22.06
N PHE A 12 -79.05 -1.35 21.31
CA PHE A 12 -78.26 -2.23 20.43
C PHE A 12 -77.68 -1.49 19.23
N GLU A 13 -78.41 -0.53 18.64
CA GLU A 13 -77.87 0.35 17.59
C GLU A 13 -76.71 1.21 18.10
N GLY A 14 -76.84 1.80 19.30
CA GLY A 14 -75.78 2.57 19.94
C GLY A 14 -74.53 1.73 20.21
N ALA A 15 -74.69 0.49 20.70
CA ALA A 15 -73.60 -0.45 20.92
C ALA A 15 -72.88 -0.84 19.62
N LYS A 16 -73.64 -1.10 18.54
CA LYS A 16 -73.07 -1.40 17.21
C LYS A 16 -72.31 -0.23 16.62
N ASN A 17 -72.89 0.97 16.66
CA ASN A 17 -72.24 2.18 16.16
C ASN A 17 -70.95 2.49 16.93
N ALA A 18 -70.94 2.31 18.25
CA ALA A 18 -69.74 2.49 19.06
C ALA A 18 -68.64 1.46 18.73
N LEU A 19 -68.99 0.20 18.46
CA LEU A 19 -68.03 -0.83 18.04
C LEU A 19 -67.47 -0.58 16.63
N LEU A 20 -68.31 -0.12 15.69
CA LEU A 20 -67.87 0.26 14.35
C LEU A 20 -66.98 1.51 14.38
N GLU A 21 -67.33 2.52 15.20
CA GLU A 21 -66.48 3.69 15.43
C GLU A 21 -65.15 3.28 16.06
N LEU A 22 -65.15 2.34 17.02
CA LEU A 22 -63.91 1.83 17.63
C LEU A 22 -63.01 1.12 16.61
N ASP A 23 -63.57 0.26 15.75
CA ASP A 23 -62.81 -0.48 14.73
C ASP A 23 -62.22 0.45 13.66
N THR A 24 -62.99 1.43 13.20
CA THR A 24 -62.53 2.44 12.25
C THR A 24 -61.41 3.31 12.85
N LEU A 25 -61.57 3.76 14.10
CA LEU A 25 -60.52 4.51 14.81
C LEU A 25 -59.26 3.67 15.06
N SER A 26 -59.42 2.38 15.39
CA SER A 26 -58.30 1.44 15.58
C SER A 26 -57.49 1.25 14.29
N THR A 27 -58.18 1.08 13.15
CA THR A 27 -57.55 0.96 11.84
C THR A 27 -56.82 2.25 11.44
N GLU A 28 -57.45 3.39 11.68
CA GLU A 28 -56.86 4.70 11.38
C GLU A 28 -55.65 5.02 12.27
N GLU A 29 -55.67 4.66 13.55
CA GLU A 29 -54.53 4.78 14.46
C GLU A 29 -53.34 3.93 13.98
N GLN A 30 -53.58 2.69 13.54
CA GLN A 30 -52.53 1.86 12.96
C GLN A 30 -51.95 2.47 11.68
N ARG A 31 -52.81 3.01 10.80
CA ARG A 31 -52.40 3.70 9.57
C ARG A 31 -51.51 4.90 9.87
N LEU A 32 -51.95 5.79 10.75
CA LEU A 32 -51.22 7.00 11.15
C LEU A 32 -49.91 6.66 11.89
N SER A 33 -49.89 5.58 12.68
CA SER A 33 -48.67 5.10 13.36
C SER A 33 -47.61 4.67 12.34
N LEU A 34 -48.00 3.85 11.36
CA LEU A 34 -47.12 3.44 10.26
C LEU A 34 -46.65 4.63 9.41
N GLU A 35 -47.52 5.61 9.18
CA GLU A 35 -47.20 6.84 8.46
C GLU A 35 -46.19 7.71 9.23
N SER A 36 -46.38 7.90 10.55
CA SER A 36 -45.43 8.58 11.43
C SER A 36 -44.05 7.90 11.42
N ASP A 37 -44.01 6.57 11.51
CA ASP A 37 -42.77 5.80 11.44
C ASP A 37 -42.07 5.94 10.08
N ARG A 38 -42.84 5.94 8.99
CA ARG A 38 -42.32 6.14 7.64
C ARG A 38 -41.71 7.53 7.47
N ILE A 39 -42.40 8.58 7.93
CA ILE A 39 -41.90 9.97 7.85
C ILE A 39 -40.65 10.13 8.73
N SER A 40 -40.64 9.55 9.94
CA SER A 40 -39.46 9.57 10.81
C SER A 40 -38.24 8.92 10.14
N LYS A 41 -38.42 7.75 9.51
CA LYS A 41 -37.35 7.09 8.74
C LYS A 41 -36.90 7.92 7.54
N ALA A 42 -37.81 8.64 6.88
CA ALA A 42 -37.46 9.54 5.78
C ALA A 42 -36.61 10.72 6.26
N ILE A 43 -36.92 11.31 7.43
CA ILE A 43 -36.11 12.36 8.06
C ILE A 43 -34.71 11.84 8.37
N ASP A 44 -34.59 10.65 8.97
CA ASP A 44 -33.29 10.07 9.31
C ASP A 44 -32.46 9.75 8.07
N SER A 45 -33.11 9.23 7.03
CA SER A 45 -32.48 8.97 5.73
C SER A 45 -31.99 10.27 5.08
N GLU A 46 -32.77 11.35 5.14
CA GLU A 46 -32.39 12.64 4.54
C GLU A 46 -31.24 13.31 5.31
N LYS A 47 -31.27 13.25 6.65
CA LYS A 47 -30.16 13.72 7.48
C LYS A 47 -28.88 12.96 7.15
N LYS A 48 -28.96 11.63 7.05
CA LYS A 48 -27.81 10.80 6.68
C LYS A 48 -27.30 11.15 5.28
N ALA A 49 -28.19 11.25 4.29
CA ALA A 49 -27.81 11.62 2.92
C ALA A 49 -27.13 13.01 2.85
N THR A 50 -27.58 13.95 3.69
CA THR A 50 -26.97 15.29 3.80
C THR A 50 -25.55 15.21 4.37
N GLU A 51 -25.35 14.48 5.46
CA GLU A 51 -24.02 14.29 6.07
C GLU A 51 -23.07 13.50 5.15
N ASP A 52 -23.55 12.46 4.46
CA ASP A 52 -22.77 11.71 3.47
C ASP A 52 -22.33 12.65 2.32
N LYS A 53 -23.22 13.51 1.82
CA LYS A 53 -22.91 14.50 0.78
C LYS A 53 -21.88 15.52 1.24
N ILE A 54 -21.92 15.96 2.50
CA ILE A 54 -20.92 16.85 3.11
C ILE A 54 -19.57 16.16 3.16
N ALA A 55 -19.51 14.91 3.66
CA ALA A 55 -18.29 14.14 3.75
C ALA A 55 -17.64 13.93 2.37
N ASP A 56 -18.42 13.47 1.39
CA ASP A 56 -17.94 13.24 0.03
C ASP A 56 -17.45 14.53 -0.65
N THR A 57 -18.21 15.62 -0.52
CA THR A 57 -17.87 16.89 -1.16
C THR A 57 -16.62 17.50 -0.55
N THR A 58 -16.50 17.50 0.77
CA THR A 58 -15.34 18.06 1.48
C THR A 58 -14.08 17.23 1.22
N ALA A 59 -14.19 15.90 1.24
CA ALA A 59 -13.08 15.00 0.91
C ALA A 59 -12.62 15.17 -0.55
N LYS A 60 -13.56 15.29 -1.49
CA LYS A 60 -13.25 15.52 -2.91
C LYS A 60 -12.53 16.86 -3.11
N ARG A 61 -13.06 17.95 -2.56
CA ARG A 61 -12.45 19.29 -2.71
C ARG A 61 -11.08 19.37 -2.04
N LEU A 62 -10.91 18.78 -0.86
CA LEU A 62 -9.60 18.69 -0.22
C LEU A 62 -8.59 17.96 -1.11
N LYS A 63 -8.99 16.82 -1.69
CA LYS A 63 -8.15 16.05 -2.62
C LYS A 63 -7.79 16.84 -3.88
N GLU A 64 -8.71 17.61 -4.44
CA GLU A 64 -8.44 18.46 -5.60
C GLU A 64 -7.42 19.57 -5.27
N ILE A 65 -7.56 20.20 -4.10
CA ILE A 65 -6.61 21.19 -3.59
C ILE A 65 -5.23 20.55 -3.43
N THR A 66 -5.13 19.44 -2.72
CA THR A 66 -3.83 18.79 -2.45
C THR A 66 -3.21 18.20 -3.70
N SER A 67 -4.00 17.65 -4.63
CA SER A 67 -3.49 17.01 -5.85
C SER A 67 -2.66 17.97 -6.72
N THR A 68 -3.02 19.25 -6.79
CA THR A 68 -2.28 20.24 -7.57
C THR A 68 -0.92 20.52 -6.92
N TYR A 69 -0.91 20.77 -5.61
CA TYR A 69 0.34 20.96 -4.86
C TYR A 69 1.23 19.72 -4.88
N ASP A 70 0.65 18.53 -4.67
CA ASP A 70 1.38 17.26 -4.69
C ASP A 70 2.04 17.02 -6.06
N SER A 71 1.40 17.41 -7.16
CA SER A 71 2.01 17.32 -8.50
C SER A 71 3.18 18.28 -8.67
N GLU A 72 3.09 19.52 -8.18
CA GLU A 72 4.17 20.50 -8.29
C GLU A 72 5.34 20.16 -7.35
N ILE A 73 5.05 19.66 -6.15
CA ILE A 73 6.04 19.12 -5.21
C ILE A 73 6.81 17.98 -5.87
N LYS A 74 6.14 17.00 -6.48
CA LYS A 74 6.81 15.90 -7.21
C LYS A 74 7.72 16.40 -8.32
N LYS A 75 7.31 17.43 -9.07
CA LYS A 75 8.16 18.03 -10.11
C LYS A 75 9.39 18.69 -9.50
N ALA A 76 9.24 19.41 -8.39
CA ALA A 76 10.35 20.05 -7.68
C ALA A 76 11.31 19.01 -7.06
N GLU A 77 10.80 17.92 -6.48
CA GLU A 77 11.61 16.79 -5.99
C GLU A 77 12.42 16.15 -7.12
N GLU A 78 11.81 15.93 -8.28
CA GLU A 78 12.53 15.40 -9.45
C GLU A 78 13.60 16.37 -9.95
N GLN A 79 13.31 17.68 -9.98
CA GLN A 79 14.30 18.71 -10.30
C GLN A 79 15.48 18.69 -9.33
N LYS A 80 15.22 18.54 -8.02
CA LYS A 80 16.26 18.43 -6.99
C LYS A 80 17.14 17.20 -7.24
N ARG A 81 16.52 16.03 -7.46
CA ARG A 81 17.23 14.78 -7.76
C ARG A 81 18.11 14.91 -9.01
N LEU A 82 17.61 15.57 -10.06
CA LEU A 82 18.37 15.80 -11.28
C LEU A 82 19.55 16.75 -11.05
N ALA A 83 19.37 17.81 -10.25
CA ALA A 83 20.44 18.74 -9.87
C ALA A 83 21.54 18.03 -9.05
N GLU A 84 21.15 17.21 -8.06
CA GLU A 84 22.07 16.36 -7.28
C GLU A 84 22.83 15.38 -8.18
N ALA A 85 22.14 14.72 -9.12
CA ALA A 85 22.78 13.81 -10.07
C ALA A 85 23.76 14.52 -11.01
N LYS A 86 23.48 15.77 -11.41
CA LYS A 86 24.43 16.60 -12.17
C LYS A 86 25.66 16.95 -11.33
N LYS A 87 25.46 17.34 -10.06
CA LYS A 87 26.56 17.63 -9.11
C LYS A 87 27.47 16.42 -8.96
N GLU A 88 26.91 15.24 -8.70
CA GLU A 88 27.68 14.00 -8.55
C GLU A 88 28.46 13.63 -9.81
N LYS A 89 27.86 13.82 -11.00
CA LYS A 89 28.58 13.63 -12.27
C LYS A 89 29.74 14.61 -12.43
N ALA A 90 29.53 15.88 -12.10
CA ALA A 90 30.57 16.92 -12.17
C ALA A 90 31.72 16.62 -11.19
N LYS A 91 31.38 16.24 -9.95
CA LYS A 91 32.33 15.79 -8.92
C LYS A 91 33.16 14.60 -9.38
N ASN A 92 32.51 13.54 -9.85
CA ASN A 92 33.21 12.35 -10.37
C ASN A 92 34.13 12.67 -11.55
N LYS A 93 33.72 13.59 -12.43
CA LYS A 93 34.58 14.07 -13.52
C LYS A 93 35.83 14.75 -12.97
N LYS A 94 35.69 15.66 -12.01
CA LYS A 94 36.81 16.36 -11.36
C LYS A 94 37.75 15.41 -10.60
N ILE A 95 37.21 14.43 -9.90
CA ILE A 95 37.99 13.37 -9.23
C ILE A 95 38.82 12.59 -10.25
N ASN A 96 38.22 12.20 -11.38
CA ASN A 96 38.93 11.48 -12.43
C ASN A 96 40.02 12.33 -13.11
N GLU A 97 39.76 13.61 -13.34
CA GLU A 97 40.77 14.57 -13.83
C GLU A 97 41.95 14.64 -12.85
N ARG A 98 41.67 14.79 -11.55
CA ARG A 98 42.70 14.82 -10.49
C ARG A 98 43.51 13.52 -10.41
N ILE A 99 42.85 12.36 -10.45
CA ILE A 99 43.55 11.06 -10.49
C ILE A 99 44.45 10.99 -11.73
N SER A 100 43.97 11.44 -12.88
CA SER A 100 44.77 11.46 -14.12
C SER A 100 46.01 12.33 -13.96
N ASP A 101 45.87 13.53 -13.40
CA ASP A 101 46.95 14.49 -13.23
C ASP A 101 47.96 14.05 -12.16
N GLU A 102 47.50 13.66 -10.96
CA GLU A 102 48.38 13.21 -9.86
C GLU A 102 49.09 11.88 -10.18
N THR A 103 48.53 11.06 -11.07
CA THR A 103 49.15 9.78 -11.48
C THR A 103 49.90 9.88 -12.81
N LYS A 104 49.96 11.06 -13.44
CA LYS A 104 50.57 11.26 -14.76
C LYS A 104 52.03 10.83 -14.78
N ASP A 105 52.84 11.33 -13.87
CA ASP A 105 54.28 11.04 -13.82
C ASP A 105 54.54 9.54 -13.60
N LEU A 106 53.75 8.88 -12.76
CA LEU A 106 53.84 7.44 -12.53
C LEU A 106 53.47 6.64 -13.80
N ARG A 107 52.46 7.08 -14.55
CA ARG A 107 52.07 6.44 -15.82
C ARG A 107 53.13 6.63 -16.90
N GLU A 108 53.72 7.82 -16.99
CA GLU A 108 54.83 8.12 -17.89
C GLU A 108 56.07 7.29 -17.53
N HIS A 109 56.41 7.19 -16.25
CA HIS A 109 57.50 6.35 -15.76
C HIS A 109 57.28 4.86 -16.09
N ILE A 110 56.07 4.33 -15.87
CA ILE A 110 55.72 2.95 -16.28
C ILE A 110 55.87 2.76 -17.80
N ALA A 111 55.45 3.73 -18.61
CA ALA A 111 55.59 3.66 -20.06
C ALA A 111 57.06 3.66 -20.49
N ALA A 112 57.89 4.50 -19.87
CA ALA A 112 59.33 4.55 -20.08
C ALA A 112 60.00 3.23 -19.74
N ILE A 113 59.74 2.65 -18.56
CA ILE A 113 60.30 1.35 -18.15
C ILE A 113 59.86 0.23 -19.09
N LYS A 114 58.60 0.22 -19.55
CA LYS A 114 58.13 -0.78 -20.53
C LYS A 114 58.89 -0.68 -21.86
N SER A 115 59.20 0.54 -22.30
CA SER A 115 60.02 0.78 -23.49
C SER A 115 61.46 0.30 -23.27
N GLU A 116 62.05 0.63 -22.11
CA GLU A 116 63.40 0.19 -21.73
C GLU A 116 63.52 -1.35 -21.69
N ILE A 117 62.55 -2.04 -21.09
CA ILE A 117 62.48 -3.52 -21.11
C ILE A 117 62.49 -4.05 -22.54
N LYS A 118 61.68 -3.46 -23.43
CA LYS A 118 61.59 -3.89 -24.83
C LYS A 118 62.90 -3.66 -25.58
N GLN A 119 63.58 -2.54 -25.32
CA GLN A 119 64.88 -2.23 -25.91
C GLN A 119 65.97 -3.17 -25.39
N GLU A 120 66.05 -3.39 -24.08
CA GLU A 120 67.00 -4.32 -23.46
C GLU A 120 66.85 -5.74 -24.03
N MET A 121 65.61 -6.21 -24.20
CA MET A 121 65.34 -7.51 -24.82
C MET A 121 65.79 -7.58 -26.28
N LYS A 122 65.58 -6.51 -27.05
CA LYS A 122 65.99 -6.45 -28.47
C LYS A 122 67.52 -6.43 -28.61
N ASN A 123 68.21 -5.63 -27.78
CA ASN A 123 69.66 -5.47 -27.82
C ASN A 123 70.40 -6.76 -27.50
N VAL A 124 69.91 -7.52 -26.52
CA VAL A 124 70.51 -8.78 -26.05
C VAL A 124 70.03 -9.99 -26.90
N GLY A 125 69.02 -9.80 -27.75
CA GLY A 125 68.45 -10.86 -28.59
C GLY A 125 67.56 -11.85 -27.83
N ILE A 126 66.95 -11.42 -26.72
CA ILE A 126 66.08 -12.27 -25.90
C ILE A 126 64.74 -12.48 -26.62
N PRO A 127 64.26 -13.73 -26.78
CA PRO A 127 62.97 -14.00 -27.39
C PRO A 127 61.79 -13.29 -26.70
N ALA A 128 60.81 -12.83 -27.48
CA ALA A 128 59.68 -12.06 -26.97
C ALA A 128 58.82 -12.83 -25.93
N PHE A 129 58.79 -14.16 -25.98
CA PHE A 129 58.05 -14.99 -25.00
C PHE A 129 58.60 -14.86 -23.57
N CYS A 130 59.88 -14.50 -23.42
CA CYS A 130 60.46 -14.20 -22.11
C CYS A 130 59.89 -12.91 -21.50
N ASN A 131 59.25 -12.04 -22.29
CA ASN A 131 58.59 -10.82 -21.83
C ASN A 131 57.19 -11.07 -21.26
N THR A 132 56.92 -12.24 -20.68
CA THR A 132 55.60 -12.56 -20.10
C THR A 132 55.68 -12.60 -18.58
N ARG A 133 54.59 -12.29 -17.87
CA ARG A 133 54.57 -12.37 -16.40
C ARG A 133 54.85 -13.80 -15.93
N SER A 134 54.28 -14.79 -16.62
CA SER A 134 54.45 -16.22 -16.34
C SER A 134 55.89 -16.69 -16.47
N TYR A 135 56.63 -16.25 -17.50
CA TYR A 135 58.05 -16.62 -17.63
C TYR A 135 58.86 -16.21 -16.39
N PHE A 136 58.68 -14.97 -15.92
CA PHE A 136 59.38 -14.50 -14.72
C PHE A 136 58.90 -15.23 -13.45
N THR A 137 57.62 -15.56 -13.33
CA THR A 137 57.09 -16.35 -12.20
C THR A 137 57.73 -17.74 -12.13
N PHE A 138 57.85 -18.47 -13.24
CA PHE A 138 58.39 -19.84 -13.23
C PHE A 138 59.91 -19.89 -13.15
N TYR A 139 60.61 -19.04 -13.90
CA TYR A 139 62.07 -19.14 -14.00
C TYR A 139 62.82 -18.37 -12.93
N PHE A 140 62.22 -17.35 -12.34
CA PHE A 140 62.78 -16.77 -11.12
C PHE A 140 61.68 -16.23 -10.17
N PRO A 141 61.08 -17.13 -9.37
CA PRO A 141 60.11 -16.75 -8.37
C PRO A 141 60.75 -15.90 -7.28
N HIS A 142 60.01 -14.91 -6.79
CA HIS A 142 60.50 -14.03 -5.73
C HIS A 142 59.44 -13.73 -4.68
N LYS A 143 58.18 -13.54 -5.09
CA LYS A 143 57.08 -13.21 -4.19
C LYS A 143 56.43 -14.50 -3.68
N PHE A 144 55.86 -14.47 -2.47
CA PHE A 144 55.12 -15.62 -1.89
C PHE A 144 54.06 -16.18 -2.85
N PHE A 145 53.33 -15.30 -3.53
CA PHE A 145 52.33 -15.69 -4.53
C PHE A 145 52.91 -16.33 -5.80
N ASP A 146 54.18 -16.10 -6.15
CA ASP A 146 54.82 -16.80 -7.27
C ASP A 146 55.02 -18.28 -6.91
N TYR A 147 55.43 -18.57 -5.67
CA TYR A 147 55.54 -19.95 -5.18
C TYR A 147 54.18 -20.65 -5.12
N ILE A 148 53.11 -19.95 -4.72
CA ILE A 148 51.75 -20.50 -4.78
C ILE A 148 51.36 -20.85 -6.22
N LYS A 149 51.62 -19.97 -7.19
CA LYS A 149 51.32 -20.24 -8.61
C LYS A 149 52.10 -21.44 -9.14
N ILE A 150 53.38 -21.55 -8.78
CA ILE A 150 54.20 -22.72 -9.12
C ILE A 150 53.59 -23.98 -8.50
N LEU A 151 53.24 -23.96 -7.21
CA LEU A 151 52.63 -25.09 -6.52
C LEU A 151 51.32 -25.54 -7.20
N ILE A 152 50.42 -24.60 -7.49
CA ILE A 152 49.18 -24.89 -8.21
C ILE A 152 49.49 -25.49 -9.59
N THR A 153 50.46 -24.93 -10.31
CA THR A 153 50.86 -25.43 -11.63
C THR A 153 51.40 -26.87 -11.54
N VAL A 154 52.22 -27.18 -10.53
CA VAL A 154 52.73 -28.53 -10.26
C VAL A 154 51.60 -29.49 -9.93
N VAL A 155 50.66 -29.10 -9.05
CA VAL A 155 49.49 -29.94 -8.71
C VAL A 155 48.61 -30.19 -9.95
N VAL A 156 48.36 -29.17 -10.77
CA VAL A 156 47.57 -29.33 -11.99
C VAL A 156 48.30 -30.22 -12.99
N LEU A 157 49.59 -30.02 -13.23
CA LEU A 157 50.36 -30.78 -14.22
C LEU A 157 50.63 -32.22 -13.81
N PHE A 158 50.84 -32.48 -12.51
CA PHE A 158 51.23 -33.80 -12.01
C PHE A 158 50.14 -34.53 -11.23
N LEU A 159 48.99 -33.92 -10.92
CA LEU A 159 47.85 -34.65 -10.34
C LEU A 159 46.61 -34.51 -11.22
N GLY A 160 46.26 -33.29 -11.61
CA GLY A 160 45.06 -33.04 -12.42
C GLY A 160 45.14 -33.62 -13.83
N LEU A 161 46.19 -33.27 -14.57
CA LEU A 161 46.37 -33.63 -15.98
C LEU A 161 46.53 -35.14 -16.22
N PRO A 162 47.34 -35.89 -15.44
CA PRO A 162 47.47 -37.34 -15.61
C PRO A 162 46.16 -38.08 -15.32
N VAL A 163 45.42 -37.66 -14.28
CA VAL A 163 44.12 -38.25 -13.92
C VAL A 163 43.07 -37.95 -14.98
N LEU A 164 43.05 -36.73 -15.53
CA LEU A 164 42.15 -36.35 -16.61
C LEU A 164 42.39 -37.21 -17.86
N ILE A 165 43.65 -37.33 -18.29
CA ILE A 165 44.02 -38.13 -19.47
C ILE A 165 43.69 -39.60 -19.24
N TYR A 166 43.96 -40.14 -18.05
CA TYR A 166 43.64 -41.52 -17.70
C TYR A 166 42.13 -41.82 -17.77
N LYS A 167 41.28 -40.86 -17.34
CA LYS A 167 39.81 -40.98 -17.40
C LYS A 167 39.25 -40.85 -18.82
N LEU A 168 39.99 -40.27 -19.76
CA LEU A 168 39.57 -40.15 -21.16
C LEU A 168 39.91 -41.40 -22.00
N ILE A 169 40.71 -42.33 -21.48
CA ILE A 169 41.08 -43.57 -22.16
C ILE A 169 40.01 -44.64 -21.89
N PRO A 170 39.35 -45.22 -22.92
CA PRO A 170 38.23 -46.16 -22.76
C PRO A 170 38.56 -47.45 -21.98
N GLU A 171 39.81 -47.93 -22.07
CA GLU A 171 40.28 -49.08 -21.31
C GLU A 171 41.13 -48.60 -20.12
N HIS A 172 40.56 -48.43 -18.93
CA HIS A 172 41.29 -47.97 -17.74
C HIS A 172 42.21 -49.05 -17.14
N LYS A 173 43.21 -49.52 -17.90
CA LYS A 173 44.22 -50.46 -17.40
C LYS A 173 45.15 -49.74 -16.43
N PRO A 174 45.43 -50.33 -15.25
CA PRO A 174 46.24 -49.68 -14.21
C PRO A 174 47.67 -49.33 -14.68
N ILE A 175 48.17 -49.99 -15.73
CA ILE A 175 49.47 -49.73 -16.33
C ILE A 175 49.54 -48.40 -17.11
N TYR A 176 48.42 -47.85 -17.57
CA TYR A 176 48.42 -46.61 -18.33
C TYR A 176 48.73 -45.39 -17.47
N LEU A 177 48.33 -45.39 -16.21
CA LEU A 177 48.58 -44.27 -15.30
C LEU A 177 50.08 -43.99 -15.14
N PRO A 178 50.96 -44.93 -14.72
CA PRO A 178 52.39 -44.65 -14.58
C PRO A 178 53.04 -44.27 -15.92
N PHE A 179 52.57 -44.81 -17.06
CA PHE A 179 53.07 -44.42 -18.38
C PHE A 179 52.71 -42.98 -18.74
N ILE A 180 51.47 -42.54 -18.49
CA ILE A 180 51.03 -41.15 -18.69
C ILE A 180 51.87 -40.19 -17.84
N TYR A 181 52.10 -40.54 -16.57
CA TYR A 181 52.98 -39.78 -15.68
C TYR A 181 54.39 -39.65 -16.23
N PHE A 182 54.98 -40.75 -16.70
CA PHE A 182 56.32 -40.76 -17.27
C PHE A 182 56.43 -39.83 -18.49
N ILE A 183 55.45 -39.88 -19.41
CA ILE A 183 55.42 -39.03 -20.60
C ILE A 183 55.25 -37.55 -20.23
N ILE A 184 54.34 -37.21 -19.30
CA ILE A 184 54.12 -35.83 -18.87
C ILE A 184 55.37 -35.25 -18.20
N VAL A 185 56.05 -36.01 -17.34
CA VAL A 185 57.31 -35.60 -16.70
C VAL A 185 58.40 -35.37 -17.74
N LEU A 186 58.55 -36.28 -18.72
CA LEU A 186 59.57 -36.16 -19.76
C LEU A 186 59.33 -34.92 -20.64
N ILE A 187 58.11 -34.74 -21.13
CA ILE A 187 57.76 -33.59 -21.99
C ILE A 187 57.88 -32.27 -21.20
N THR A 188 57.24 -32.18 -20.04
CA THR A 188 57.17 -30.94 -19.27
C THR A 188 58.54 -30.59 -18.66
N GLY A 189 59.21 -31.57 -18.07
CA GLY A 189 60.55 -31.40 -17.49
C GLY A 189 61.60 -31.14 -18.55
N GLY A 190 61.56 -31.87 -19.66
CA GLY A 190 62.44 -31.65 -20.81
C GLY A 190 62.26 -30.25 -21.41
N LEU A 191 61.02 -29.83 -21.68
CA LEU A 191 60.73 -28.50 -22.19
C LEU A 191 61.16 -27.39 -21.22
N TYR A 192 60.93 -27.56 -19.92
CA TYR A 192 61.35 -26.59 -18.89
C TYR A 192 62.88 -26.45 -18.84
N ILE A 193 63.63 -27.55 -18.91
CA ILE A 193 65.09 -27.53 -18.93
C ILE A 193 65.62 -26.90 -20.23
N ILE A 194 65.06 -27.26 -21.39
CA ILE A 194 65.48 -26.72 -22.69
C ILE A 194 65.30 -25.21 -22.73
N ILE A 195 64.11 -24.72 -22.35
CA ILE A 195 63.82 -23.29 -22.31
C ILE A 195 64.73 -22.60 -21.29
N GLY A 196 64.86 -23.15 -20.08
CA GLY A 196 65.72 -22.61 -19.03
C GLY A 196 67.19 -22.49 -19.46
N ASN A 197 67.72 -23.49 -20.16
CA ASN A 197 69.10 -23.46 -20.65
C ASN A 197 69.26 -22.45 -21.81
N LEU A 198 68.33 -22.43 -22.75
CA LEU A 198 68.38 -21.54 -23.91
C LEU A 198 68.25 -20.06 -23.53
N THR A 199 67.46 -19.74 -22.51
CA THR A 199 67.16 -18.35 -22.13
C THR A 199 67.77 -17.95 -20.80
N LYS A 200 67.42 -18.62 -19.69
CA LYS A 200 67.84 -18.22 -18.32
C LYS A 200 69.34 -18.36 -18.13
N ALA A 201 69.97 -19.44 -18.60
CA ALA A 201 71.41 -19.63 -18.44
C ALA A 201 72.23 -18.65 -19.32
N ARG A 202 71.75 -18.38 -20.54
CA ARG A 202 72.44 -17.53 -21.52
C ARG A 202 72.30 -16.02 -21.26
N HIS A 203 71.17 -15.58 -20.72
CA HIS A 203 70.84 -14.15 -20.56
C HIS A 203 70.47 -13.79 -19.11
N ARG A 204 71.06 -14.49 -18.13
CA ARG A 204 70.70 -14.40 -16.71
C ARG A 204 70.69 -12.95 -16.20
N ASP A 205 71.76 -12.20 -16.45
CA ASP A 205 71.95 -10.87 -15.87
C ASP A 205 70.98 -9.85 -16.47
N SER A 206 70.81 -9.85 -17.80
CA SER A 206 69.82 -9.00 -18.47
C SER A 206 68.38 -9.35 -18.06
N LEU A 207 68.06 -10.63 -17.86
CA LEU A 207 66.75 -11.05 -17.34
C LEU A 207 66.54 -10.63 -15.88
N MET A 208 67.58 -10.67 -15.04
CA MET A 208 67.50 -10.14 -13.67
C MET A 208 67.26 -8.63 -13.66
N LYS A 209 67.94 -7.88 -14.53
CA LYS A 209 67.69 -6.44 -14.73
C LYS A 209 66.25 -6.16 -15.19
N ILE A 210 65.74 -6.92 -16.15
CA ILE A 210 64.34 -6.83 -16.61
C ILE A 210 63.35 -7.16 -15.49
N ARG A 211 63.67 -8.12 -14.61
CA ARG A 211 62.83 -8.38 -13.43
C ARG A 211 62.78 -7.17 -12.50
N ALA A 212 63.92 -6.58 -12.15
CA ALA A 212 63.97 -5.41 -11.28
C ALA A 212 63.15 -4.25 -11.87
N MET A 213 63.25 -4.01 -13.19
CA MET A 213 62.42 -3.05 -13.92
C MET A 213 60.92 -3.36 -13.80
N ARG A 214 60.51 -4.63 -13.86
CA ARG A 214 59.12 -5.04 -13.67
C ARG A 214 58.63 -4.86 -12.23
N ASP A 215 59.49 -5.06 -11.24
CA ASP A 215 59.15 -4.80 -9.85
C ASP A 215 58.91 -3.30 -9.60
N ASN A 216 59.67 -2.43 -10.28
CA ASN A 216 59.40 -0.98 -10.28
C ASN A 216 58.03 -0.65 -10.89
N ILE A 217 57.66 -1.29 -12.02
CA ILE A 217 56.31 -1.14 -12.60
C ILE A 217 55.22 -1.59 -11.61
N ASP A 218 55.40 -2.76 -10.97
CA ASP A 218 54.44 -3.28 -9.98
C ASP A 218 54.29 -2.31 -8.79
N HIS A 219 55.39 -1.69 -8.35
CA HIS A 219 55.39 -0.71 -7.26
C HIS A 219 54.67 0.59 -7.64
N ASP A 220 54.92 1.13 -8.83
CA ASP A 220 54.26 2.35 -9.31
C ASP A 220 52.77 2.11 -9.56
N MET A 221 52.39 0.93 -10.09
CA MET A 221 50.98 0.54 -10.18
C MET A 221 50.29 0.50 -8.82
N LYS A 222 50.96 0.01 -7.77
CA LYS A 222 50.43 0.06 -6.40
C LYS A 222 50.28 1.49 -5.90
N ARG A 223 51.26 2.37 -6.16
CA ARG A 223 51.16 3.79 -5.81
C ARG A 223 49.98 4.47 -6.50
N ILE A 224 49.76 4.20 -7.79
CA ILE A 224 48.58 4.69 -8.52
C ILE A 224 47.28 4.24 -7.85
N VAL A 225 47.19 2.97 -7.43
CA VAL A 225 46.01 2.44 -6.72
C VAL A 225 45.81 3.13 -5.36
N LEU A 226 46.89 3.37 -4.61
CA LEU A 226 46.83 4.07 -3.33
C LEU A 226 46.39 5.53 -3.50
N ILE A 227 46.99 6.28 -4.43
CA ILE A 227 46.60 7.65 -4.75
C ILE A 227 45.13 7.71 -5.19
N THR A 228 44.70 6.78 -6.05
CA THR A 228 43.30 6.69 -6.48
C THR A 228 42.36 6.45 -5.29
N LYS A 229 42.74 5.56 -4.36
CA LYS A 229 41.95 5.28 -3.16
C LYS A 229 41.90 6.47 -2.22
N ASP A 230 43.02 7.15 -2.00
CA ASP A 230 43.10 8.34 -1.15
C ASP A 230 42.25 9.47 -1.71
N ILE A 231 42.30 9.73 -3.03
CA ILE A 231 41.47 10.75 -3.68
C ILE A 231 39.98 10.39 -3.59
N ASN A 232 39.59 9.13 -3.76
CA ASN A 232 38.19 8.71 -3.65
C ASN A 232 37.65 8.76 -2.21
N ASN A 233 38.53 8.61 -1.22
CA ASN A 233 38.18 8.71 0.19
C ASN A 233 38.26 10.14 0.75
N ASP A 234 38.86 11.06 -0.01
CA ASP A 234 38.94 12.48 0.33
C ASP A 234 37.52 13.07 0.32
N SER A 235 37.00 13.36 1.52
CA SER A 235 35.63 13.84 1.71
C SER A 235 35.48 15.35 1.49
N ALA A 236 36.58 16.08 1.23
CA ALA A 236 36.56 17.53 1.10
C ALA A 236 36.05 17.96 -0.29
N ASP A 237 34.74 18.21 -0.39
CA ASP A 237 34.10 18.72 -1.62
C ASP A 237 34.53 20.15 -1.98
N ASP A 238 35.02 20.93 -1.00
CA ASP A 238 35.43 22.33 -1.16
C ASP A 238 36.52 22.55 -2.21
N ARG A 239 37.26 21.49 -2.58
CA ARG A 239 38.31 21.55 -3.61
C ARG A 239 37.79 21.54 -5.05
N TYR A 240 36.52 21.20 -5.29
CA TYR A 240 36.00 20.95 -6.63
C TYR A 240 35.14 22.08 -7.22
N ASP A 241 35.05 23.24 -6.56
CA ASP A 241 34.28 24.43 -6.99
C ASP A 241 32.88 24.06 -7.51
N LEU A 242 32.12 23.35 -6.67
CA LEU A 242 30.77 22.86 -7.00
C LEU A 242 29.67 23.83 -6.51
N SER A 243 30.03 25.02 -6.05
CA SER A 243 29.12 25.99 -5.42
C SER A 243 27.96 26.40 -6.33
N SER A 244 28.14 26.41 -7.65
CA SER A 244 27.04 26.66 -8.59
C SER A 244 25.95 25.58 -8.53
N PHE A 245 26.32 24.31 -8.33
CA PHE A 245 25.36 23.21 -8.18
C PHE A 245 24.70 23.26 -6.80
N ASP A 246 25.46 23.63 -5.77
CA ASP A 246 24.91 23.82 -4.43
C ASP A 246 23.85 24.92 -4.42
N ASN A 247 24.11 26.04 -5.08
CA ASN A 247 23.14 27.12 -5.23
C ASN A 247 21.88 26.68 -6.01
N GLU A 248 22.02 25.86 -7.06
CA GLU A 248 20.88 25.30 -7.81
C GLU A 248 20.04 24.36 -6.91
N ILE A 249 20.70 23.47 -6.17
CA ILE A 249 20.03 22.54 -5.24
C ILE A 249 19.34 23.31 -4.11
N LEU A 250 19.99 24.33 -3.55
CA LEU A 250 19.41 25.20 -2.52
C LEU A 250 18.18 25.93 -3.06
N ALA A 251 18.27 26.56 -4.23
CA ALA A 251 17.13 27.25 -4.83
C ALA A 251 15.93 26.32 -5.09
N VAL A 252 16.18 25.08 -5.52
CA VAL A 252 15.11 24.08 -5.69
C VAL A 252 14.59 23.60 -4.33
N SER A 253 15.45 23.46 -3.33
CA SER A 253 15.06 23.06 -1.97
C SER A 253 14.21 24.13 -1.28
N ASP A 254 14.54 25.41 -1.46
CA ASP A 254 13.75 26.54 -0.97
C ASP A 254 12.38 26.56 -1.64
N LYS A 255 12.34 26.40 -2.97
CA LYS A 255 11.08 26.26 -3.72
C LYS A 255 10.23 25.08 -3.22
N LEU A 256 10.86 23.96 -2.88
CA LEU A 256 10.17 22.79 -2.32
C LEU A 256 9.60 23.10 -0.93
N SER A 257 10.32 23.85 -0.10
CA SER A 257 9.84 24.33 1.20
C SER A 257 8.63 25.25 1.02
N ASP A 258 8.74 26.27 0.16
CA ASP A 258 7.67 27.21 -0.16
C ASP A 258 6.40 26.50 -0.67
N LEU A 259 6.55 25.47 -1.51
CA LEU A 259 5.42 24.68 -2.00
C LEU A 259 4.75 23.90 -0.88
N ASN A 260 5.51 23.31 0.03
CA ASN A 260 4.97 22.60 1.19
C ASN A 260 4.26 23.54 2.15
N GLU A 261 4.83 24.72 2.41
CA GLU A 261 4.20 25.75 3.24
C GLU A 261 2.88 26.22 2.62
N LYS A 262 2.87 26.54 1.32
CA LYS A 262 1.64 26.93 0.61
C LYS A 262 0.59 25.83 0.60
N ARG A 263 1.00 24.57 0.42
CA ARG A 263 0.09 23.41 0.52
C ARG A 263 -0.54 23.33 1.90
N ASN A 264 0.26 23.42 2.96
CA ASN A 264 -0.22 23.33 4.33
C ASN A 264 -1.13 24.52 4.68
N ALA A 265 -0.79 25.72 4.22
CA ALA A 265 -1.63 26.90 4.36
C ALA A 265 -2.98 26.72 3.65
N ALA A 266 -2.98 26.21 2.42
CA ALA A 266 -4.21 25.95 1.66
C ALA A 266 -5.10 24.87 2.32
N VAL A 267 -4.50 23.81 2.85
CA VAL A 267 -5.22 22.79 3.62
C VAL A 267 -5.81 23.38 4.91
N SER A 268 -5.03 24.18 5.63
CA SER A 268 -5.48 24.85 6.85
C SER A 268 -6.65 25.80 6.58
N ASP A 269 -6.56 26.63 5.54
CA ASP A 269 -7.64 27.53 5.12
C ASP A 269 -8.89 26.75 4.69
N PHE A 270 -8.71 25.62 3.99
CA PHE A 270 -9.82 24.75 3.64
C PHE A 270 -10.52 24.17 4.87
N GLU A 271 -9.78 23.57 5.80
CA GLU A 271 -10.36 22.94 7.00
C GLU A 271 -11.01 23.95 7.94
N ASN A 272 -10.41 25.13 8.13
CA ASN A 272 -10.90 26.12 9.09
C ASN A 272 -12.02 27.00 8.54
N ASN A 273 -11.94 27.39 7.26
CA ASN A 273 -12.86 28.37 6.67
C ASN A 273 -13.80 27.71 5.65
N THR A 274 -13.24 27.15 4.57
CA THR A 274 -14.02 26.73 3.39
C THR A 274 -14.92 25.53 3.69
N LYS A 275 -14.46 24.57 4.48
CA LYS A 275 -15.21 23.37 4.88
C LYS A 275 -16.51 23.73 5.60
N LYS A 276 -16.45 24.72 6.49
CA LYS A 276 -17.62 25.20 7.22
C LYS A 276 -18.64 25.81 6.25
N ILE A 277 -18.19 26.67 5.34
CA ILE A 277 -19.07 27.30 4.34
C ILE A 277 -19.77 26.23 3.49
N ILE A 278 -19.04 25.21 3.01
CA ILE A 278 -19.61 24.10 2.23
C ILE A 278 -20.63 23.30 3.05
N THR A 279 -20.29 23.03 4.31
CA THR A 279 -21.16 22.30 5.23
C THR A 279 -22.47 23.05 5.42
N ASP A 280 -22.40 24.36 5.66
CA ASP A 280 -23.57 25.22 5.87
C ASP A 280 -24.40 25.33 4.57
N GLU A 281 -23.77 25.47 3.40
CA GLU A 281 -24.45 25.49 2.10
C GLU A 281 -25.21 24.20 1.81
N ILE A 282 -24.60 23.04 2.07
CA ILE A 282 -25.25 21.74 1.86
C ILE A 282 -26.40 21.53 2.86
N ARG A 283 -26.21 21.93 4.12
CA ARG A 283 -27.26 21.86 5.15
C ARG A 283 -28.44 22.76 4.79
N GLU A 284 -28.18 23.98 4.33
CA GLU A 284 -29.21 24.92 3.90
C GLU A 284 -30.01 24.35 2.72
N SER A 285 -29.34 23.72 1.75
CA SER A 285 -30.01 23.04 0.63
C SER A 285 -30.96 21.92 1.06
N SER A 286 -30.69 21.24 2.18
CA SER A 286 -31.56 20.17 2.71
C SER A 286 -32.58 20.68 3.73
N ARG A 287 -32.45 21.94 4.17
CA ARG A 287 -33.24 22.52 5.27
C ARG A 287 -34.72 22.53 4.97
N GLU A 288 -35.12 23.01 3.80
CA GLU A 288 -36.53 23.10 3.39
C GLU A 288 -37.22 21.72 3.37
N LYS A 289 -36.54 20.68 2.86
CA LYS A 289 -37.08 19.33 2.82
C LYS A 289 -37.20 18.70 4.22
N LEU A 290 -36.21 18.94 5.08
CA LEU A 290 -36.26 18.49 6.48
C LEU A 290 -37.34 19.22 7.28
N GLU A 291 -37.52 20.52 7.07
CA GLU A 291 -38.61 21.30 7.67
C GLU A 291 -39.97 20.81 7.19
N SER A 292 -40.14 20.55 5.89
CA SER A 292 -41.37 19.99 5.34
C SER A 292 -41.72 18.63 5.95
N LEU A 293 -40.77 17.70 6.00
CA LEU A 293 -40.99 16.38 6.61
C LEU A 293 -41.23 16.48 8.12
N GLY A 294 -40.56 17.42 8.81
CA GLY A 294 -40.77 17.70 10.23
C GLY A 294 -42.18 18.19 10.52
N ASN A 295 -42.68 19.12 9.71
CA ASN A 295 -44.05 19.63 9.80
C ASN A 295 -45.08 18.52 9.53
N GLU A 296 -44.86 17.68 8.51
CA GLU A 296 -45.71 16.53 8.21
C GLU A 296 -45.77 15.55 9.38
N LEU A 297 -44.62 15.22 9.98
CA LEU A 297 -44.54 14.36 11.15
C LEU A 297 -45.29 14.95 12.35
N GLU A 298 -45.17 16.26 12.59
CA GLU A 298 -45.87 16.93 13.69
C GLU A 298 -47.39 16.87 13.52
N VAL A 299 -47.88 17.12 12.30
CA VAL A 299 -49.31 17.03 11.96
C VAL A 299 -49.80 15.59 12.15
N THR A 300 -49.10 14.60 11.60
CA THR A 300 -49.46 13.18 11.73
C THR A 300 -49.47 12.73 13.19
N LYS A 301 -48.51 13.17 14.01
CA LYS A 301 -48.49 12.87 15.46
C LYS A 301 -49.65 13.52 16.21
N LYS A 302 -50.02 14.76 15.88
CA LYS A 302 -51.20 15.42 16.46
C LYS A 302 -52.48 14.67 16.12
N SER A 303 -52.65 14.27 14.86
CA SER A 303 -53.79 13.44 14.43
C SER A 303 -53.82 12.09 15.13
N LEU A 304 -52.67 11.41 15.23
CA LEU A 304 -52.53 10.14 15.95
C LEU A 304 -52.97 10.28 17.41
N SER A 305 -52.50 11.32 18.11
CA SER A 305 -52.91 11.59 19.51
C SER A 305 -54.41 11.81 19.62
N SER A 306 -54.99 12.64 18.74
CA SER A 306 -56.43 12.91 18.76
C SER A 306 -57.26 11.66 18.49
N ILE A 307 -56.84 10.79 17.56
CA ILE A 307 -57.51 9.52 17.26
C ILE A 307 -57.36 8.54 18.43
N ALA A 308 -56.17 8.43 19.02
CA ALA A 308 -55.93 7.59 20.19
C ALA A 308 -56.78 8.02 21.40
N ASP A 309 -56.90 9.33 21.65
CA ASP A 309 -57.75 9.89 22.70
C ASP A 309 -59.23 9.59 22.43
N ARG A 310 -59.71 9.81 21.20
CA ARG A 310 -61.09 9.50 20.81
C ARG A 310 -61.39 8.01 20.93
N ARG A 311 -60.48 7.14 20.46
CA ARG A 311 -60.59 5.69 20.60
C ARG A 311 -60.68 5.28 22.06
N SER A 312 -59.86 5.86 22.93
CA SER A 312 -59.90 5.63 24.38
C SER A 312 -61.26 6.02 24.98
N GLN A 313 -61.79 7.19 24.62
CA GLN A 313 -63.12 7.64 25.06
C GLN A 313 -64.25 6.71 24.60
N ILE A 314 -64.23 6.27 23.34
CA ILE A 314 -65.22 5.33 22.80
C ILE A 314 -65.11 3.97 23.50
N ASN A 315 -63.89 3.49 23.73
CA ASN A 315 -63.67 2.23 24.43
C ASN A 315 -64.19 2.28 25.90
N LEU A 316 -63.95 3.40 26.60
CA LEU A 316 -64.53 3.63 27.93
C LEU A 316 -66.06 3.71 27.89
N THR A 317 -66.62 4.39 26.87
CA THR A 317 -68.08 4.47 26.68
C THR A 317 -68.68 3.07 26.48
N ILE A 318 -68.01 2.21 25.71
CA ILE A 318 -68.44 0.82 25.52
C ILE A 318 -68.39 0.03 26.83
N SER A 319 -67.30 0.15 27.58
CA SER A 319 -67.17 -0.47 28.91
C SER A 319 -68.28 -0.03 29.86
N ASP A 320 -68.50 1.28 29.98
CA ASP A 320 -69.43 1.85 30.96
C ASP A 320 -70.90 1.57 30.61
N LYS A 321 -71.27 1.76 29.33
CA LYS A 321 -72.68 1.72 28.89
C LYS A 321 -73.14 0.37 28.35
N TYR A 322 -72.25 -0.44 27.76
CA TYR A 322 -72.64 -1.64 27.04
C TYR A 322 -72.07 -2.93 27.64
N GLU A 323 -70.80 -2.93 28.08
CA GLU A 323 -70.14 -4.13 28.63
C GLU A 323 -70.82 -4.65 29.91
N SER A 324 -71.32 -3.75 30.75
CA SER A 324 -72.02 -4.10 31.99
C SER A 324 -73.34 -4.86 31.78
N TYR A 325 -74.00 -4.67 30.62
CA TYR A 325 -75.28 -5.32 30.29
C TYR A 325 -75.12 -6.51 29.34
N LEU A 326 -74.25 -6.39 28.33
CA LEU A 326 -74.04 -7.42 27.31
C LEU A 326 -72.98 -8.46 27.73
N GLY A 327 -72.02 -8.06 28.57
CA GLY A 327 -70.83 -8.84 28.86
C GLY A 327 -69.83 -8.81 27.70
N ARG A 328 -68.54 -8.89 28.03
CA ARG A 328 -67.43 -8.78 27.06
C ARG A 328 -67.52 -9.78 25.90
N GLY A 329 -68.08 -10.98 26.13
CA GLY A 329 -68.24 -12.03 25.12
C GLY A 329 -69.24 -11.72 24.01
N PHE A 330 -70.14 -10.76 24.23
CA PHE A 330 -71.19 -10.34 23.29
C PHE A 330 -70.97 -8.96 22.68
N LEU A 331 -69.85 -8.28 23.00
CA LEU A 331 -69.44 -7.03 22.37
C LEU A 331 -68.85 -7.25 20.97
N ASN A 332 -69.70 -7.75 20.07
CA ASN A 332 -69.40 -7.97 18.66
C ASN A 332 -70.66 -7.61 17.86
N THR A 333 -70.50 -6.93 16.73
CA THR A 333 -71.60 -6.49 15.87
C THR A 333 -72.54 -7.63 15.47
N GLU A 334 -72.02 -8.77 15.05
CA GLU A 334 -72.81 -9.95 14.63
C GLU A 334 -73.62 -10.55 15.79
N LYS A 335 -73.02 -10.61 16.99
CA LYS A 335 -73.69 -11.12 18.19
C LYS A 335 -74.75 -10.14 18.69
N ILE A 336 -74.47 -8.84 18.62
CA ILE A 336 -75.45 -7.82 18.97
C ILE A 336 -76.64 -7.84 18.01
N ASP A 337 -76.41 -8.03 16.70
CA ASP A 337 -77.49 -8.21 15.72
C ASP A 337 -78.36 -9.43 16.05
N ALA A 338 -77.74 -10.55 16.44
CA ALA A 338 -78.46 -11.74 16.84
C ALA A 338 -79.29 -11.53 18.12
N LEU A 339 -78.72 -10.87 19.14
CA LEU A 339 -79.44 -10.54 20.38
C LEU A 339 -80.58 -9.55 20.13
N GLN A 340 -80.36 -8.53 19.31
CA GLN A 340 -81.39 -7.57 18.93
C GLN A 340 -82.55 -8.30 18.24
N LYS A 341 -82.25 -9.19 17.28
CA LYS A 341 -83.27 -9.97 16.58
C LYS A 341 -84.10 -10.86 17.51
N LEU A 342 -83.48 -11.53 18.48
CA LEU A 342 -84.19 -12.35 19.47
C LEU A 342 -85.19 -11.53 20.31
N ILE A 343 -84.85 -10.28 20.62
CA ILE A 343 -85.74 -9.38 21.38
C ILE A 343 -86.82 -8.79 20.47
N THR A 344 -86.48 -8.39 19.24
CA THR A 344 -87.44 -7.85 18.25
C THR A 344 -88.47 -8.89 17.79
N ASP A 345 -88.06 -10.15 17.65
CA ASP A 345 -88.93 -11.28 17.27
C ASP A 345 -89.81 -11.76 18.46
N GLY A 346 -89.62 -11.18 19.65
CA GLY A 346 -90.39 -11.50 20.87
C GLY A 346 -90.00 -12.81 21.54
N GLU A 347 -88.87 -13.41 21.15
CA GLU A 347 -88.38 -14.68 21.70
C GLU A 347 -87.69 -14.52 23.06
N ALA A 348 -87.26 -13.29 23.40
CA ALA A 348 -86.66 -12.92 24.67
C ALA A 348 -87.18 -11.58 25.18
N ASN A 349 -87.41 -11.44 26.49
CA ASN A 349 -87.98 -10.22 27.09
C ASN A 349 -86.93 -9.25 27.65
N ASN A 350 -85.67 -9.70 27.80
CA ASN A 350 -84.56 -8.88 28.28
C ASN A 350 -83.21 -9.40 27.76
N ILE A 351 -82.15 -8.61 27.92
CA ILE A 351 -80.80 -8.91 27.39
C ILE A 351 -80.23 -10.21 27.96
N SER A 352 -80.39 -10.49 29.25
CA SER A 352 -79.87 -11.71 29.87
C SER A 352 -80.57 -12.97 29.33
N GLU A 353 -81.89 -12.91 29.14
CA GLU A 353 -82.67 -14.00 28.54
C GLU A 353 -82.30 -14.22 27.07
N ALA A 354 -82.05 -13.15 26.32
CA ALA A 354 -81.58 -13.23 24.93
C ALA A 354 -80.19 -13.88 24.83
N ILE A 355 -79.28 -13.55 25.76
CA ILE A 355 -77.94 -14.16 25.85
C ILE A 355 -78.05 -15.66 26.14
N ASP A 356 -78.81 -16.06 27.15
CA ASP A 356 -79.00 -17.48 27.52
C ASP A 356 -79.58 -18.29 26.34
N LEU A 357 -80.55 -17.72 25.61
CA LEU A 357 -81.15 -18.36 24.44
C LEU A 357 -80.17 -18.47 23.28
N TYR A 358 -79.36 -17.43 23.03
CA TYR A 358 -78.32 -17.45 22.01
C TYR A 358 -77.28 -18.55 22.30
N GLU A 359 -76.78 -18.64 23.54
CA GLU A 359 -75.79 -19.66 23.93
C GLU A 359 -76.35 -21.08 23.84
N ARG A 360 -77.61 -21.30 24.24
CA ARG A 360 -78.28 -22.60 24.09
C ARG A 360 -78.43 -23.02 22.63
N ARG A 361 -78.63 -22.08 21.71
CA ARG A 361 -78.72 -22.36 20.26
C ARG A 361 -77.37 -22.67 19.61
N GLN A 362 -76.27 -22.18 20.18
CA GLN A 362 -74.92 -22.41 19.67
C GLN A 362 -74.27 -23.69 20.24
N ASN A 363 -74.64 -24.09 21.46
CA ASN A 363 -74.10 -25.26 22.13
C ASN A 363 -74.97 -26.53 22.01
N GLY A 364 -76.10 -26.45 21.28
CA GLY A 364 -77.11 -27.50 21.13
C GLY A 364 -77.05 -28.26 19.82
#